data_AF-A0A0V8QCI3-F1
#
_entry.id   AF-A0A0V8QCI3-F1
#
_cell.length_a   1.000
_cell.length_b   1.000
_cell.length_c   1.000
_cell.angle_alpha   90.00
_cell.angle_beta   90.00
_cell.angle_gamma   90.00
#
_symmetry.space_group_name_H-M   'P 1'
#
loop_
_entity.id
_entity.type
_entity.pdbx_description
1 polymer ?
#
loop_
_entity_poly.entity_id
_entity_poly.type
_entity_poly.pdbx_seq_one_letter_code
_entity_poly.pdbx_strand_id
1 'polypeptide(L)'
;MSIKVKNVVEDIVMEVFNEVHPDLDCCTCEQCCSDIVAYALNQMRPKYVSTEKGALFSKTTAAFDSSYKMEVIKVIAEGARVVKENPRH
;
A
#
# COMPACT_ATOMS: atom_id res chain seq x y z
N MET A 1 16.51 3.72 22.96
CA MET A 1 15.85 3.40 21.67
C MET A 1 14.37 3.22 21.96
N SER A 2 13.53 4.10 21.42
CA SER A 2 12.08 4.01 21.60
C SER A 2 11.54 2.93 20.67
N ILE A 3 10.90 1.91 21.23
CA ILE A 3 10.24 0.86 20.43
C ILE A 3 9.03 1.49 19.75
N LYS A 4 9.08 1.70 18.43
CA LYS A 4 7.95 2.20 17.64
C LYS A 4 7.37 1.04 16.84
N VAL A 5 6.11 0.70 17.13
CA VAL A 5 5.36 -0.30 16.36
C VAL A 5 4.95 0.33 15.02
N LYS A 6 5.19 -0.38 13.92
CA LYS A 6 4.83 0.08 12.56
C LYS A 6 4.32 -1.10 11.73
N ASN A 7 3.32 -0.87 10.89
CA ASN A 7 2.92 -1.82 9.86
C ASN A 7 3.85 -1.67 8.65
N VAL A 8 4.66 -2.68 8.34
CA VAL A 8 5.57 -2.62 7.18
C VAL A 8 4.81 -2.63 5.85
N VAL A 9 3.56 -3.10 5.85
CA VAL A 9 2.71 -3.11 4.65
C VAL A 9 2.34 -1.70 4.22
N GLU A 10 2.27 -0.74 5.15
CA GLU A 10 2.06 0.69 4.81
C GLU A 10 3.14 1.19 3.86
N ASP A 11 4.40 0.89 4.16
CA ASP A 11 5.51 1.31 3.30
C ASP A 11 5.46 0.62 1.93
N ILE A 12 5.20 -0.69 1.90
CA ILE A 12 5.18 -1.46 0.66
C ILE A 12 4.04 -0.97 -0.25
N VAL A 13 2.85 -0.76 0.31
CA VAL A 13 1.70 -0.24 -0.43
C VAL A 13 2.00 1.17 -0.94
N MET A 14 2.60 2.04 -0.13
CA MET A 14 2.97 3.39 -0.58
C MET A 14 4.04 3.39 -1.67
N GLU A 15 5.07 2.55 -1.54
CA GLU A 15 6.12 2.38 -2.55
C GLU A 15 5.50 1.93 -3.89
N VAL A 16 4.67 0.87 -3.87
CA VAL A 16 4.01 0.37 -5.08
C VAL A 16 2.97 1.36 -5.63
N PHE A 17 2.19 2.01 -4.76
CA PHE A 17 1.22 3.02 -5.18
C PHE A 17 1.89 4.17 -5.92
N ASN A 18 3.00 4.70 -5.41
CA ASN A 18 3.73 5.77 -6.09
C ASN A 18 4.24 5.35 -7.48
N GLU A 19 4.61 4.07 -7.65
CA GLU A 19 5.01 3.54 -8.96
C GLU A 19 3.83 3.46 -9.94
N VAL A 20 2.65 2.99 -9.49
CA VAL A 20 1.53 2.68 -10.40
C VAL A 20 0.48 3.78 -10.52
N HIS A 21 0.39 4.69 -9.55
CA HIS A 21 -0.61 5.75 -9.55
C HIS A 21 -0.60 6.69 -10.78
N PRO A 22 0.52 6.94 -11.50
CA PRO A 22 0.47 7.80 -12.68
C PRO A 22 -0.26 7.12 -13.85
N ASP A 23 -0.31 5.78 -13.85
CA ASP A 23 -0.92 4.97 -14.89
C ASP A 23 -2.36 4.56 -14.55
N LEU A 24 -2.85 4.91 -13.35
CA LEU A 24 -4.23 4.65 -12.95
C LEU A 24 -5.18 5.62 -13.67
N ASP A 25 -6.18 5.07 -14.35
CA ASP A 25 -7.27 5.83 -14.95
C ASP A 25 -8.30 6.25 -13.86
N CYS A 26 -7.89 7.06 -12.88
CA CYS A 26 -8.73 7.60 -11.81
C CYS A 26 -8.33 9.03 -11.40
N CYS A 27 -9.13 9.68 -10.55
CA CYS A 27 -8.77 10.98 -9.99
C CYS A 27 -7.51 10.86 -9.11
N THR A 28 -6.58 11.81 -9.25
CA THR A 28 -5.29 11.86 -8.56
C THR A 28 -5.22 12.93 -7.46
N CYS A 29 -6.37 13.47 -7.03
CA CYS A 29 -6.40 14.39 -5.89
C CYS A 29 -5.96 13.67 -4.60
N GLU A 30 -5.44 14.42 -3.63
CA GLU A 30 -4.93 13.88 -2.36
C GLU A 30 -5.97 12.98 -1.65
N GLN A 31 -7.24 13.37 -1.70
CA GLN A 31 -8.34 12.60 -1.08
C GLN A 31 -8.56 11.26 -1.77
N CYS A 32 -8.60 11.22 -3.10
CA CYS A 32 -8.75 9.97 -3.85
C CYS A 32 -7.53 9.07 -3.67
N CYS A 33 -6.30 9.62 -3.73
CA CYS A 33 -5.09 8.85 -3.47
C CYS A 33 -5.09 8.24 -2.06
N SER A 34 -5.50 9.02 -1.06
CA SER A 34 -5.62 8.54 0.32
C SER A 34 -6.68 7.45 0.46
N ASP A 35 -7.85 7.60 -0.18
CA ASP A 35 -8.92 6.61 -0.15
C ASP A 35 -8.49 5.28 -0.84
N ILE A 36 -7.72 5.35 -1.95
CA ILE A 36 -7.19 4.16 -2.64
C ILE A 36 -6.18 3.41 -1.75
N VAL A 37 -5.25 4.14 -1.14
CA VAL A 37 -4.26 3.55 -0.23
C VAL A 37 -4.95 2.94 1.00
N ALA A 38 -5.94 3.63 1.57
CA ALA A 38 -6.72 3.13 2.69
C ALA A 38 -7.50 1.87 2.32
N TYR A 39 -8.13 1.83 1.14
CA TYR A 39 -8.76 0.64 0.60
C TYR A 39 -7.76 -0.52 0.53
N ALA A 40 -6.59 -0.28 -0.04
CA ALA A 40 -5.60 -1.33 -0.20
C ALA A 40 -5.09 -1.88 1.13
N LEU A 41 -4.79 -1.02 2.09
CA LEU A 41 -4.33 -1.44 3.42
C LEU A 41 -5.39 -2.25 4.18
N ASN A 42 -6.68 -1.95 3.99
CA ASN A 42 -7.77 -2.69 4.61
C ASN A 42 -7.97 -4.10 4.02
N GLN A 43 -7.56 -4.32 2.76
CA GLN A 43 -7.64 -5.63 2.10
C GLN A 43 -6.41 -6.51 2.36
N MET A 44 -5.30 -5.91 2.81
CA MET A 44 -4.03 -6.59 3.01
C MET A 44 -3.86 -7.02 4.47
N ARG A 45 -3.25 -8.18 4.71
CA ARG A 45 -2.93 -8.60 6.07
C ARG A 45 -1.83 -7.70 6.65
N PRO A 46 -2.09 -6.95 7.74
CA PRO A 46 -1.08 -6.07 8.30
C PRO A 46 0.07 -6.87 8.91
N LYS A 47 1.29 -6.32 8.81
CA LYS A 47 2.50 -6.93 9.38
C LYS A 47 3.20 -5.91 10.26
N TYR A 48 2.92 -6.01 11.56
CA TYR A 48 3.48 -5.11 12.55
C TYR A 48 4.87 -5.56 13.01
N VAL A 49 5.79 -4.60 13.09
CA VAL A 49 7.15 -4.79 13.60
C VAL A 49 7.45 -3.72 14.63
N SER A 50 8.30 -4.06 15.60
CA SER A 50 8.70 -3.19 16.72
C SER A 50 10.18 -2.80 16.67
N THR A 51 10.94 -3.31 15.68
CA THR A 51 12.36 -3.04 15.49
C THR A 51 12.66 -2.71 14.04
N GLU A 52 13.64 -1.84 13.81
CA GLU A 52 14.09 -1.49 12.45
C GLU A 52 14.65 -2.70 11.70
N LYS A 53 15.38 -3.59 12.39
CA LYS A 53 15.87 -4.85 11.80
C LYS A 53 14.73 -5.75 11.34
N GLY A 54 13.67 -5.87 12.15
CA GLY A 54 12.47 -6.63 11.78
C GLY A 54 11.71 -5.99 10.62
N ALA A 55 11.71 -4.65 10.53
CA ALA A 55 11.17 -3.91 9.41
C ALA A 55 11.94 -4.18 8.11
N LEU A 56 13.27 -4.05 8.17
CA LEU A 56 14.15 -4.28 7.02
C LEU A 56 14.04 -5.70 6.52
N PHE A 57 14.16 -6.71 7.40
CA PHE A 57 14.02 -8.12 7.02
C PHE A 57 12.65 -8.41 6.39
N SER A 58 11.57 -7.89 7.00
CA SER A 58 10.22 -8.09 6.48
C SER A 58 10.00 -7.43 5.13
N LYS A 59 10.52 -6.21 4.92
CA LYS A 59 10.51 -5.53 3.64
C LYS A 59 11.31 -6.30 2.60
N THR A 60 12.53 -6.71 2.93
CA THR A 60 13.39 -7.47 2.01
C THR A 60 12.73 -8.77 1.57
N THR A 61 12.14 -9.55 2.49
CA THR A 61 11.42 -10.79 2.12
C THR A 61 10.22 -10.51 1.23
N ALA A 62 9.42 -9.48 1.53
CA ALA A 62 8.24 -9.14 0.74
C ALA A 62 8.58 -8.51 -0.63
N ALA A 63 9.64 -7.71 -0.69
CA ALA A 63 10.10 -7.04 -1.91
C ALA A 63 10.74 -8.02 -2.91
N PHE A 64 11.33 -9.12 -2.43
CA PHE A 64 11.84 -10.19 -3.29
C PHE A 64 10.76 -11.16 -3.76
N ASP A 65 9.56 -11.11 -3.18
CA ASP A 65 8.41 -11.89 -3.66
C ASP A 65 7.65 -11.09 -4.71
N SER A 66 7.94 -11.37 -5.98
CA SER A 66 7.23 -10.79 -7.13
C SER A 66 5.72 -11.04 -7.08
N SER A 67 5.28 -12.15 -6.46
CA SER A 67 3.87 -12.48 -6.26
C SER A 67 3.22 -11.49 -5.29
N TYR A 68 3.92 -11.11 -4.23
CA TYR A 68 3.43 -10.15 -3.25
C TYR A 68 3.26 -8.76 -3.87
N LYS A 69 4.25 -8.31 -4.68
CA LYS A 69 4.12 -7.04 -5.42
C LYS A 69 2.92 -7.07 -6.37
N MET A 70 2.70 -8.17 -7.11
CA MET A 70 1.52 -8.32 -7.97
C MET A 70 0.20 -8.27 -7.20
N GLU A 71 0.15 -8.88 -6.01
CA GLU A 71 -1.02 -8.80 -5.13
C GLU A 71 -1.32 -7.35 -4.71
N VAL A 72 -0.30 -6.60 -4.29
CA VAL A 72 -0.43 -5.17 -3.95
C VAL A 72 -0.97 -4.37 -5.13
N ILE A 73 -0.41 -4.57 -6.34
CA ILE A 73 -0.86 -3.87 -7.56
C ILE A 73 -2.33 -4.18 -7.85
N LYS A 74 -2.74 -5.44 -7.75
CA LYS A 74 -4.13 -5.86 -7.99
C LYS A 74 -5.09 -5.15 -7.04
N VAL A 75 -4.74 -5.12 -5.75
CA VAL A 75 -5.57 -4.47 -4.73
C VAL A 75 -5.64 -2.95 -4.93
N ILE A 76 -4.53 -2.31 -5.30
CA ILE A 76 -4.51 -0.87 -5.63
C ILE A 76 -5.41 -0.58 -6.83
N ALA A 77 -5.32 -1.38 -7.89
CA ALA A 77 -6.16 -1.23 -9.08
C ALA A 77 -7.65 -1.40 -8.75
N GLU A 78 -7.99 -2.33 -7.87
CA GLU A 78 -9.36 -2.51 -7.38
C GLU A 78 -9.83 -1.29 -6.57
N GLY A 79 -8.98 -0.77 -5.67
CA GLY A 79 -9.27 0.45 -4.92
C GLY A 79 -9.48 1.66 -5.83
N ALA A 80 -8.65 1.82 -6.85
CA ALA A 80 -8.78 2.86 -7.87
C ALA A 80 -10.13 2.78 -8.59
N ARG A 81 -10.60 1.57 -8.93
CA ARG A 81 -11.93 1.36 -9.52
C ARG A 81 -13.05 1.78 -8.56
N VAL A 82 -12.98 1.35 -7.31
CA VAL A 82 -13.99 1.65 -6.28
C VAL A 82 -14.10 3.16 -6.02
N VAL A 83 -12.96 3.84 -5.87
CA VAL A 83 -12.90 5.29 -5.64
C VAL A 83 -13.31 6.08 -6.88
N LYS A 84 -12.98 5.61 -8.09
CA LYS A 84 -13.45 6.22 -9.34
C LYS A 84 -14.97 6.17 -9.47
N GLU A 85 -15.59 5.07 -9.06
CA GLU A 85 -17.05 4.90 -9.10
C GLU A 85 -17.76 5.72 -8.01
N ASN A 86 -17.08 6.05 -6.91
CA ASN A 86 -17.66 6.75 -5.75
C ASN A 86 -16.70 7.81 -5.17
N PRO A 87 -16.38 8.89 -5.91
CA PRO A 87 -15.51 9.94 -5.39
C PRO A 87 -16.20 10.69 -4.24
N ARG A 88 -15.39 11.12 -3.26
CA ARG A 88 -15.86 11.83 -2.06
C ARG A 88 -15.50 13.32 -2.05
N HIS A 89 -14.98 13.83 -3.16
CA HIS A 89 -14.65 15.24 -3.36
C HIS A 89 -15.76 16.00 -4.07
#